data_AF-A0A3D1BWM6-F1
#
_entry.id   AF-A0A3D1BWM6-F1
#
_cell.length_a   1.000
_cell.length_b   1.000
_cell.length_c   1.000
_cell.angle_alpha   90.00
_cell.angle_beta   90.00
_cell.angle_gamma   90.00
#
_symmetry.space_group_name_H-M   'P 1'
#
loop_
_entity.id
_entity.type
_entity.pdbx_description
1 polymer ?
#
loop_
_entity_poly.entity_id
_entity_poly.type
_entity_poly.pdbx_seq_one_letter_code
_entity_poly.pdbx_strand_id
1 'polypeptide(L)'
;MSNDHHSHHSETHFTSTEVVRDIVIGMSDGLTVPFALAAGLSAAVDSSSIIVTAGLAEVAAGAIAMGLGGYLAGKTDIEHYDSELKREAYEIKHLRGREISEVEEILS
;
A
#
# COMPACT_ATOMS: atom_id res chain seq x y z
N MET A 1 -43.57 21.89 -17.90
CA MET A 1 -42.34 22.64 -17.58
C MET A 1 -42.04 22.39 -16.10
N SER A 2 -41.23 21.38 -15.77
CA SER A 2 -39.76 21.41 -15.70
C SER A 2 -39.25 22.19 -14.49
N ASN A 3 -38.70 21.50 -13.49
CA ASN A 3 -37.35 21.80 -12.99
C ASN A 3 -36.84 20.68 -12.06
N ASP A 4 -36.07 19.75 -12.62
CA ASP A 4 -35.23 18.83 -11.86
C ASP A 4 -33.99 19.61 -11.38
N HIS A 5 -33.82 19.72 -10.06
CA HIS A 5 -32.61 20.23 -9.45
C HIS A 5 -31.53 19.13 -9.50
N HIS A 6 -30.76 19.10 -10.58
CA HIS A 6 -29.49 18.36 -10.62
C HIS A 6 -28.47 19.05 -9.73
N SER A 7 -28.35 18.62 -8.47
CA SER A 7 -27.19 18.93 -7.64
C SER A 7 -25.99 18.18 -8.20
N HIS A 8 -25.02 18.93 -8.73
CA HIS A 8 -23.71 18.43 -9.10
C HIS A 8 -23.01 17.91 -7.83
N HIS A 9 -23.08 16.60 -7.57
CA HIS A 9 -22.21 15.97 -6.59
C HIS A 9 -20.80 15.96 -7.17
N SER A 10 -19.97 16.93 -6.75
CA SER A 10 -18.53 16.88 -6.95
C SER A 10 -17.97 15.95 -5.88
N GLU A 11 -17.85 14.66 -6.21
CA GLU A 11 -17.09 13.73 -5.38
C GLU A 11 -15.61 14.05 -5.55
N THR A 12 -15.07 14.85 -4.64
CA THR A 12 -13.63 14.96 -4.47
C THR A 12 -13.14 13.65 -3.86
N HIS A 13 -12.86 12.65 -4.70
CA HIS A 13 -12.19 11.42 -4.28
C HIS A 13 -10.81 11.84 -3.75
N PHE A 14 -10.72 12.01 -2.43
CA PHE A 14 -9.57 12.57 -1.74
C PHE A 14 -8.48 11.50 -1.70
N THR A 15 -7.70 11.41 -2.79
CA THR A 15 -6.49 10.59 -2.92
C THR A 15 -5.47 10.87 -1.81
N SER A 16 -5.60 12.01 -1.12
CA SER A 16 -4.82 12.29 0.07
C SER A 16 -5.11 11.33 1.23
N THR A 17 -6.22 10.59 1.24
CA THR A 17 -6.51 9.62 2.31
C THR A 17 -5.53 8.44 2.32
N GLU A 18 -5.16 7.92 1.14
CA GLU A 18 -4.20 6.81 1.02
C GLU A 18 -2.80 7.28 1.39
N VAL A 19 -2.37 8.42 0.85
CA VAL A 19 -1.07 9.03 1.19
C VAL A 19 -0.97 9.32 2.68
N VAL A 20 -2.02 9.89 3.29
CA VAL A 20 -2.06 10.17 4.73
C VAL A 20 -2.04 8.86 5.54
N ARG A 21 -2.76 7.82 5.10
CA ARG A 21 -2.74 6.50 5.75
C ARG A 21 -1.34 5.90 5.73
N ASP A 22 -0.67 5.92 4.58
CA ASP A 22 0.68 5.36 4.44
C ASP A 22 1.70 6.12 5.30
N ILE A 23 1.56 7.46 5.39
CA ILE A 23 2.37 8.28 6.30
C ILE A 23 2.12 7.89 7.76
N VAL A 24 0.86 7.73 8.17
CA VAL A 24 0.51 7.39 9.57
C VAL A 24 1.01 6.00 9.95
N ILE A 25 0.85 5.01 9.06
CA ILE A 25 1.36 3.65 9.27
C ILE A 25 2.89 3.69 9.34
N GLY A 26 3.53 4.37 8.37
CA GLY A 26 4.99 4.50 8.32
C GLY A 26 5.57 5.18 9.56
N MET A 27 4.93 6.23 10.06
CA MET A 27 5.32 6.90 11.30
C MET A 27 5.09 6.02 12.53
N SER A 28 4.00 5.25 12.57
CA SER A 28 3.69 4.37 13.69
C SER A 28 4.74 3.26 13.82
N ASP A 29 5.10 2.62 12.70
CA ASP A 29 6.13 1.58 12.67
C ASP A 29 7.52 2.17 12.91
N GLY A 30 7.83 3.28 12.24
CA GLY A 30 9.12 3.98 12.32
C GLY A 30 9.39 4.67 13.66
N LEU A 31 8.43 4.69 14.59
CA LEU A 31 8.64 5.12 15.98
C LEU A 31 8.61 3.95 16.96
N THR A 32 7.77 2.94 16.70
CA THR A 32 7.57 1.82 17.63
C THR A 32 8.79 0.90 17.67
N VAL A 33 9.35 0.54 16.52
CA VAL A 33 10.49 -0.39 16.45
C VAL A 33 11.78 0.22 17.03
N PRO A 34 12.17 1.46 16.67
CA PRO A 34 13.34 2.10 17.29
C PRO A 34 13.17 2.32 18.79
N PHE A 35 11.95 2.65 19.24
CA PHE A 35 11.65 2.80 20.66
C PHE A 35 11.82 1.48 21.41
N ALA A 36 11.24 0.39 20.91
CA ALA A 36 11.38 -0.93 21.51
C ALA A 36 12.85 -1.39 21.52
N LEU A 37 13.58 -1.13 20.44
CA LEU A 37 15.00 -1.44 20.33
C LEU A 37 15.83 -0.63 21.35
N ALA A 38 15.62 0.68 21.44
CA ALA A 38 16.32 1.53 22.41
C ALA A 38 16.00 1.14 23.86
N ALA A 39 14.74 0.85 24.17
CA ALA A 39 14.32 0.38 25.49
C ALA A 39 14.99 -0.96 25.84
N GLY A 40 15.04 -1.91 24.90
CA GLY A 40 15.71 -3.20 25.09
C GLY A 40 17.21 -3.06 25.30
N LEU A 41 17.89 -2.23 24.49
CA LEU A 41 19.33 -1.98 24.66
C LEU A 41 19.65 -1.25 25.97
N SER A 42 18.78 -0.36 26.44
CA SER A 42 19.02 0.39 27.68
C SER A 42 19.14 -0.49 28.92
N ALA A 43 18.59 -1.71 28.87
CA ALA A 43 18.71 -2.69 29.95
C ALA A 43 20.02 -3.50 29.91
N ALA A 44 20.72 -3.49 28.77
CA ALA A 44 21.91 -4.33 28.52
C ALA A 44 23.19 -3.53 28.26
N VAL A 45 23.08 -2.23 27.95
CA VAL A 45 24.19 -1.38 27.52
C VAL A 45 24.13 -0.04 28.26
N ASP A 46 25.18 0.29 29.00
CA ASP A 46 25.26 1.55 29.77
C ASP A 46 25.60 2.77 28.90
N SER A 47 26.10 2.55 27.68
CA SER A 47 26.53 3.62 26.78
C SER A 47 25.38 4.17 25.94
N SER A 48 24.87 5.35 26.30
CA SER A 48 23.82 6.03 25.55
C SER A 48 24.22 6.34 24.10
N SER A 49 25.50 6.55 23.81
CA SER A 49 25.97 6.81 22.44
C SER A 49 25.80 5.59 21.53
N ILE A 50 25.95 4.38 22.07
CA ILE A 50 25.71 3.13 21.32
C ILE A 50 24.22 2.97 21.04
N ILE A 51 23.36 3.25 22.03
CA ILE A 51 21.91 3.13 21.88
C ILE A 51 21.38 4.09 20.80
N VAL A 52 21.82 5.36 20.83
CA VAL A 52 21.39 6.38 19.88
C VAL A 52 21.87 6.08 18.47
N THR A 53 23.13 5.66 18.30
CA THR A 53 23.66 5.32 16.96
C THR A 53 23.00 4.07 16.39
N ALA A 54 22.72 3.06 17.22
CA ALA A 54 21.97 1.88 16.82
C ALA A 54 20.53 2.21 16.39
N GLY A 55 19.81 3.01 17.18
CA GLY A 55 18.46 3.45 16.83
C GLY A 55 18.41 4.27 15.54
N LEU A 56 19.37 5.18 15.34
CA LEU A 56 19.43 5.96 14.09
C LEU A 56 19.74 5.09 12.87
N ALA A 57 20.63 4.10 13.03
CA ALA A 57 20.92 3.13 11.98
C ALA A 57 19.69 2.28 11.63
N GLU A 58 18.93 1.86 12.63
CA GLU A 58 17.70 1.08 12.43
C GLU A 58 16.59 1.92 11.77
N VAL A 59 16.38 3.18 12.17
CA VAL A 59 15.47 4.09 11.46
C VAL A 59 15.85 4.25 9.99
N ALA A 60 17.14 4.45 9.68
CA ALA A 60 17.61 4.59 8.31
C ALA A 60 17.39 3.30 7.50
N ALA A 61 17.72 2.15 8.08
CA ALA A 61 17.52 0.85 7.45
C ALA A 61 16.03 0.56 7.21
N GLY A 62 15.18 0.83 8.21
CA GLY A 62 13.74 0.66 8.14
C GLY A 62 13.11 1.55 7.07
N ALA A 63 13.48 2.83 7.02
CA ALA A 63 12.98 3.76 6.00
C ALA A 63 13.34 3.31 4.57
N ILE A 64 14.56 2.82 4.34
CA ILE A 64 14.97 2.29 3.04
C ILE A 64 14.17 1.02 2.70
N ALA A 65 14.06 0.09 3.64
CA ALA A 65 13.34 -1.17 3.44
C ALA A 65 11.86 -0.93 3.12
N MET A 66 11.19 -0.04 3.86
CA MET A 66 9.78 0.30 3.65
C MET A 66 9.58 1.08 2.35
N GLY A 67 10.47 2.03 2.03
CA GLY A 67 10.41 2.78 0.77
C GLY A 67 10.57 1.90 -0.46
N LEU A 68 11.55 0.99 -0.44
CA LEU A 68 11.74 0.00 -1.50
C LEU A 68 10.60 -1.02 -1.54
N GLY A 69 10.08 -1.44 -0.39
CA GLY A 69 8.93 -2.34 -0.28
C GLY A 69 7.68 -1.75 -0.92
N GLY A 70 7.36 -0.49 -0.61
CA GLY A 70 6.23 0.22 -1.22
C GLY A 70 6.39 0.44 -2.73
N TYR A 71 7.59 0.83 -3.18
CA TYR A 71 7.87 0.96 -4.62
C TYR A 71 7.70 -0.37 -5.35
N LEU A 72 8.25 -1.46 -4.81
CA LEU A 72 8.18 -2.77 -5.45
C LEU A 72 6.74 -3.32 -5.43
N ALA A 73 5.97 -3.08 -4.37
CA ALA A 73 4.55 -3.42 -4.32
C ALA A 73 3.79 -2.71 -5.44
N GLY A 74 3.91 -1.38 -5.56
CA GLY A 74 3.23 -0.63 -6.62
C GLY A 74 3.67 -1.04 -8.03
N LYS A 75 4.95 -1.34 -8.24
CA LYS A 75 5.45 -1.87 -9.52
C LYS A 75 4.85 -3.24 -9.83
N THR A 76 4.74 -4.10 -8.82
CA THR A 76 4.15 -5.44 -8.96
C THR A 76 2.66 -5.34 -9.29
N ASP A 77 1.92 -4.42 -8.68
CA ASP A 77 0.49 -4.21 -8.97
C ASP A 77 0.25 -3.81 -10.43
N ILE A 78 1.10 -2.93 -10.98
CA ILE A 78 1.04 -2.53 -12.39
C ILE A 78 1.36 -3.72 -13.31
N GLU A 79 2.45 -4.44 -13.03
CA GLU A 79 2.84 -5.61 -13.83
C GLU A 79 1.78 -6.71 -13.78
N HIS A 80 1.17 -6.90 -12.61
CA HIS A 80 0.08 -7.84 -12.41
C HIS A 80 -1.15 -7.43 -13.23
N TYR A 81 -1.59 -6.18 -13.13
CA TYR A 81 -2.71 -5.66 -13.92
C TYR A 81 -2.49 -5.84 -15.43
N ASP A 82 -1.31 -5.50 -15.95
CA ASP A 82 -0.98 -5.65 -17.36
C ASP A 82 -0.98 -7.12 -17.81
N SER A 83 -0.58 -8.04 -16.92
CA SER A 83 -0.59 -9.47 -17.19
C SER A 83 -2.01 -10.04 -17.22
N GLU A 84 -2.86 -9.63 -16.29
CA GLU A 84 -4.27 -10.01 -16.21
C GLU A 84 -5.04 -9.48 -17.41
N LEU A 85 -4.84 -8.21 -17.79
CA LEU A 85 -5.47 -7.60 -18.95
C LEU A 85 -5.17 -8.39 -20.25
N LYS A 86 -3.93 -8.84 -20.42
CA LYS A 86 -3.53 -9.66 -21.58
C LYS A 86 -4.16 -11.04 -21.53
N ARG A 87 -4.28 -11.63 -20.34
CA ARG A 87 -4.90 -12.94 -20.12
C ARG A 87 -6.38 -12.90 -20.47
N GLU A 88 -7.13 -11.96 -19.91
CA GLU A 88 -8.56 -11.82 -20.22
C GLU A 88 -8.81 -11.51 -21.70
N ALA A 89 -8.01 -10.64 -22.31
CA ALA A 89 -8.14 -10.35 -23.75
C ALA A 89 -7.93 -11.60 -24.62
N TYR A 90 -7.11 -12.55 -24.16
CA TYR A 90 -6.94 -13.84 -24.80
C TYR A 90 -8.14 -14.76 -24.53
N GLU A 91 -8.63 -14.83 -23.29
CA GLU A 91 -9.76 -15.67 -22.87
C GLU A 91 -11.07 -15.27 -23.56
N ILE A 92 -11.36 -13.97 -23.68
CA ILE A 92 -12.50 -13.45 -24.44
C ILE A 92 -12.49 -13.93 -25.90
N LYS A 93 -11.31 -14.01 -26.52
CA LYS A 93 -11.16 -14.40 -27.94
C LYS A 93 -11.16 -15.90 -28.16
N HIS A 94 -10.55 -16.68 -27.26
CA HIS A 94 -10.27 -18.10 -27.48
C HIS A 94 -11.08 -19.04 -26.58
N LEU A 95 -11.63 -18.54 -25.47
CA LEU A 95 -12.29 -19.31 -24.42
C LEU A 95 -13.65 -18.70 -24.02
N ARG A 96 -14.36 -18.08 -24.98
CA ARG A 96 -15.62 -17.35 -24.76
C ARG A 96 -16.68 -18.09 -23.93
N GLY A 97 -16.79 -19.41 -24.08
CA GLY A 97 -17.75 -20.20 -23.31
C GLY A 97 -17.45 -20.21 -21.81
N ARG A 98 -16.16 -20.28 -21.43
CA ARG A 98 -15.72 -20.19 -20.03
C ARG A 98 -15.95 -18.78 -19.49
N GLU A 99 -15.59 -17.77 -20.28
CA GLU A 99 -15.75 -16.35 -19.90
C GLU A 99 -17.20 -16.00 -19.56
N ILE A 100 -18.15 -16.44 -20.39
CA ILE A 100 -19.58 -16.21 -20.14
C ILE A 100 -20.00 -16.86 -18.82
N SER A 101 -19.58 -18.10 -18.56
CA SER A 101 -19.89 -18.78 -17.30
C SER A 101 -19.28 -18.09 -16.07
N GLU A 102 -18.06 -17.55 -16.20
CA GLU A 102 -17.40 -16.78 -15.13
C GLU A 102 -18.16 -15.49 -14.81
N VAL A 103 -18.57 -14.73 -15.85
CA VAL A 103 -19.39 -13.52 -15.67
C VAL A 103 -20.78 -13.86 -15.11
N GLU A 104 -21.39 -14.96 -15.54
CA GLU A 104 -22.66 -15.45 -14.98
C GLU A 104 -22.53 -15.79 -13.50
N GLU A 105 -21.42 -16.39 -13.06
CA GLU A 105 -21.15 -16.70 -11.64
C GLU A 105 -20.94 -15.42 -10.80
N ILE A 106 -20.26 -14.41 -11.34
CA ILE A 106 -20.08 -13.11 -10.64
C ILE A 106 -21.42 -12.38 -10.45
N LEU A 107 -22.37 -12.56 -11.38
CA LEU A 107 -23.66 -11.87 -11.39
C LEU A 107 -24.82 -12.65 -10.73
N SER A 108 -24.60 -13.90 -10.34
CA SER A 108 -25.59 -14.75 -9.65
C SER A 108 -25.71 -14.43 -8.17
#